data_AF-A0A7C8VMR5-F1
#
_entry.id   AF-A0A7C8VMR5-F1
#
_cell.length_a   1.000
_cell.length_b   1.000
_cell.length_c   1.000
_cell.angle_alpha   90.00
_cell.angle_beta   90.00
_cell.angle_gamma   90.00
#
_symmetry.space_group_name_H-M   'P 1'
#
loop_
_entity.id
_entity.type
_entity.pdbx_description
1 polymer ?
#
loop_
_entity_poly.entity_id
_entity_poly.type
_entity_poly.pdbx_seq_one_letter_code
_entity_poly.pdbx_strand_id
1 'polypeptide(L)'
;MFDPQTGLIPLFVRATLHLLNSFTSIDTFYENLRSIDLVDETRLRPTWDAYFMQLANLAAQRSNCMKRRVGCVLVREKRVISTGYNGTPRGLTNCNDGGCSRCNNGRRFIGRWREAQAIFASATGLLATTAFIPDFVDPVR
;
A
#
# COMPACT_ATOMS: atom_id res chain seq x y z
N MET A 1 -27.43 28.11 10.81
CA MET A 1 -26.40 27.20 10.26
C MET A 1 -26.98 25.94 9.60
N PHE A 2 -28.18 25.48 9.99
CA PHE A 2 -28.79 24.23 9.51
C PHE A 2 -29.97 24.40 8.55
N ASP A 3 -30.01 25.48 7.75
CA ASP A 3 -31.08 25.64 6.77
C ASP A 3 -30.80 24.76 5.52
N PRO A 4 -31.72 23.87 5.09
CA PRO A 4 -31.51 23.02 3.92
C PRO A 4 -31.46 23.78 2.57
N GLN A 5 -31.96 25.02 2.48
CA GLN A 5 -31.93 25.80 1.23
C GLN A 5 -30.85 26.90 1.20
N THR A 6 -30.49 27.50 2.33
CA THR A 6 -29.47 28.57 2.41
C THR A 6 -28.31 28.28 3.36
N GLY A 7 -28.31 27.13 4.04
CA GLY A 7 -27.27 26.75 5.00
C GLY A 7 -26.05 26.10 4.35
N LEU A 8 -25.00 25.89 5.15
CA LEU A 8 -23.76 25.26 4.71
C LEU A 8 -23.87 23.73 4.59
N ILE A 9 -24.99 23.12 5.01
CA ILE A 9 -25.17 21.65 4.99
C ILE A 9 -25.02 21.05 3.58
N PRO A 10 -25.65 21.58 2.52
CA PRO A 10 -25.49 21.02 1.18
C PRO A 10 -24.04 21.08 0.69
N LEU A 11 -23.29 22.12 1.09
CA LEU A 11 -21.86 22.25 0.79
C LEU A 11 -21.03 21.25 1.60
N PHE A 12 -21.35 21.07 2.88
CA PHE A 12 -20.69 20.11 3.75
C PHE A 12 -20.85 18.67 3.23
N VAL A 13 -22.04 18.28 2.79
CA VAL A 13 -22.31 16.94 2.22
C VAL A 13 -21.58 16.70 0.90
N ARG A 14 -21.33 17.75 0.11
CA ARG A 14 -20.67 17.65 -1.20
C ARG A 14 -19.15 17.80 -1.14
N ALA A 15 -18.60 18.32 -0.04
CA ALA A 15 -17.18 18.50 0.10
C ALA A 15 -16.47 17.15 0.20
N THR A 16 -15.44 16.94 -0.63
CA THR A 16 -14.58 15.74 -0.59
C THR A 16 -13.69 15.73 0.66
N LEU A 17 -13.40 16.90 1.22
CA LEU A 17 -12.52 17.09 2.37
C LEU A 17 -13.25 17.87 3.47
N HIS A 18 -13.24 17.33 4.68
CA HIS A 18 -13.86 17.91 5.85
C HIS A 18 -12.77 18.21 6.87
N LEU A 19 -12.46 19.49 7.08
CA LEU A 19 -11.46 19.92 8.06
C LEU A 19 -12.16 20.37 9.34
N LEU A 20 -12.00 19.57 10.39
CA LEU A 20 -12.51 19.89 11.72
C LEU A 20 -11.39 20.56 12.50
N ASN A 21 -11.58 21.83 12.88
CA ASN A 21 -10.63 22.51 13.75
C ASN A 21 -10.81 22.02 15.20
N SER A 22 -9.83 21.28 15.70
CA SER A 22 -9.77 20.80 17.09
C SER A 22 -8.81 21.61 17.97
N PHE A 23 -8.20 22.68 17.45
CA PHE A 23 -7.22 23.49 18.17
C PHE A 23 -7.88 24.64 18.93
N THR A 24 -7.28 25.04 20.05
CA THR A 24 -7.78 26.12 20.91
C THR A 24 -7.44 27.51 20.39
N SER A 25 -6.39 27.65 19.58
CA SER A 25 -5.98 28.90 18.94
C SER A 25 -6.03 28.78 17.42
N ILE A 26 -6.44 29.86 16.76
CA ILE A 26 -6.51 29.94 15.30
C ILE A 26 -5.12 29.93 14.65
N ASP A 27 -4.12 30.50 15.31
CA ASP A 27 -2.74 30.53 14.80
C ASP A 27 -2.15 29.12 14.72
N THR A 28 -2.35 28.31 15.78
CA THR A 28 -1.92 26.91 15.82
C THR A 28 -2.63 26.05 14.78
N PHE A 29 -3.91 26.33 14.53
CA PHE A 29 -4.65 25.68 13.45
C PHE A 29 -4.05 26.03 12.08
N TYR A 30 -3.70 27.29 11.83
CA TYR A 30 -3.07 27.68 10.56
C TYR A 30 -1.67 27.11 10.37
N GLU A 31 -0.87 27.00 11.44
CA GLU A 31 0.42 26.31 11.39
C GLU A 31 0.26 24.84 11.02
N ASN A 32 -0.74 24.17 11.58
CA ASN A 32 -1.07 22.79 11.24
C ASN A 32 -1.60 22.64 9.81
N LEU A 33 -2.47 23.53 9.34
CA LEU A 33 -2.95 23.52 7.96
C LEU A 33 -1.81 23.66 6.95
N ARG A 34 -0.81 24.51 7.25
CA ARG A 34 0.37 24.69 6.41
C ARG A 34 1.24 23.42 6.37
N SER A 35 1.28 22.62 7.43
CA SER A 35 2.06 21.38 7.46
C SER A 35 1.38 20.20 6.76
N ILE A 36 0.05 20.19 6.67
CA ILE A 36 -0.71 19.12 6.02
C ILE A 36 -0.60 19.17 4.49
N ASP A 37 -0.13 20.27 3.90
CA ASP A 37 0.03 20.47 2.45
C ASP A 37 -1.21 20.04 1.65
N LEU A 38 -2.34 20.67 1.94
CA LEU A 38 -3.65 20.29 1.40
C LEU A 38 -3.76 20.38 -0.13
N VAL A 39 -2.88 21.18 -0.75
CA VAL A 39 -2.89 21.45 -2.19
C VAL A 39 -1.95 20.51 -2.95
N ASP A 40 -1.37 19.52 -2.27
CA ASP A 40 -0.52 18.52 -2.90
C ASP A 40 -1.25 17.79 -4.04
N GLU A 41 -0.92 18.15 -5.28
CA GLU A 41 -1.52 17.60 -6.50
C GLU A 41 -1.29 16.09 -6.61
N THR A 42 -0.26 15.54 -5.95
CA THR A 42 -0.02 14.09 -5.93
C THR A 42 -1.13 13.31 -5.24
N ARG A 43 -1.95 13.96 -4.40
CA ARG A 43 -3.15 13.35 -3.78
C ARG A 43 -4.33 13.27 -4.75
N LEU A 44 -4.46 14.25 -5.65
CA LEU A 44 -5.52 14.27 -6.67
C LEU A 44 -5.15 13.40 -7.87
N ARG A 45 -3.89 13.45 -8.28
CA ARG A 45 -3.34 12.70 -9.41
C ARG A 45 -1.91 12.27 -9.08
N PRO A 46 -1.73 11.10 -8.43
CA PRO A 46 -0.40 10.61 -8.11
C PRO A 46 0.44 10.41 -9.36
N THR A 47 1.76 10.57 -9.20
CA THR A 47 2.72 10.15 -10.23
C THR A 47 2.58 8.65 -10.48
N TRP A 48 3.05 8.18 -11.63
CA TRP A 48 2.99 6.75 -11.96
C TRP A 48 3.64 5.88 -10.88
N ASP A 49 4.81 6.28 -10.40
CA ASP A 49 5.53 5.53 -9.36
C ASP A 49 4.76 5.49 -8.05
N ALA A 50 4.20 6.64 -7.61
CA ALA A 50 3.38 6.69 -6.40
C ALA A 50 2.12 5.83 -6.53
N TYR A 51 1.45 5.87 -7.69
CA TYR A 51 0.29 5.04 -8.00
C TYR A 51 0.61 3.54 -7.94
N PHE A 52 1.70 3.10 -8.59
CA PHE A 52 2.08 1.69 -8.58
C PHE A 52 2.57 1.21 -7.21
N MET A 53 3.27 2.06 -6.46
CA MET A 53 3.65 1.76 -5.07
C MET A 53 2.43 1.64 -4.16
N GLN A 54 1.43 2.52 -4.30
CA GLN A 54 0.17 2.39 -3.56
C GLN A 54 -0.57 1.10 -3.92
N LEU A 55 -0.60 0.71 -5.19
CA LEU A 55 -1.20 -0.56 -5.61
C LEU A 55 -0.44 -1.77 -5.05
N ALA A 56 0.89 -1.70 -4.97
CA ALA A 56 1.70 -2.75 -4.36
C ALA A 56 1.48 -2.84 -2.84
N ASN A 57 1.36 -1.70 -2.16
CA ASN A 57 0.95 -1.64 -0.75
C ASN A 57 -0.43 -2.25 -0.53
N LEU A 58 -1.41 -1.93 -1.39
CA LEU A 58 -2.75 -2.50 -1.33
C LEU A 58 -2.73 -4.02 -1.52
N ALA A 59 -1.94 -4.52 -2.48
CA ALA A 59 -1.75 -5.96 -2.67
C ALA A 59 -1.14 -6.61 -1.41
N ALA A 60 -0.16 -5.98 -0.77
CA ALA A 60 0.48 -6.47 0.45
C ALA A 60 -0.51 -6.69 1.61
N GLN A 61 -1.58 -5.89 1.69
CA GLN A 61 -2.60 -6.03 2.73
C GLN A 61 -3.34 -7.37 2.69
N ARG A 62 -3.37 -8.04 1.52
CA ARG A 62 -3.94 -9.39 1.39
C ARG A 62 -2.99 -10.51 1.80
N SER A 63 -1.75 -10.19 2.17
CA SER A 63 -0.80 -11.18 2.68
C SER A 63 -1.30 -11.81 3.97
N ASN A 64 -1.21 -13.13 4.03
CA ASN A 64 -1.50 -13.93 5.22
C ASN A 64 -0.25 -14.23 6.05
N CYS A 65 0.88 -13.58 5.74
CA CYS A 65 2.16 -13.78 6.44
C CYS A 65 2.22 -12.93 7.72
N MET A 66 2.55 -13.56 8.85
CA MET A 66 2.67 -12.87 10.14
C MET A 66 3.98 -12.08 10.33
N LYS A 67 5.04 -12.38 9.56
CA LYS A 67 6.38 -11.77 9.74
C LYS A 67 6.58 -10.50 8.91
N ARG A 68 6.20 -10.55 7.63
CA ARG A 68 6.35 -9.46 6.67
C ARG A 68 5.22 -9.54 5.66
N ARG A 69 4.58 -8.40 5.38
CA ARG A 69 3.55 -8.26 4.35
C ARG A 69 4.18 -7.57 3.16
N VAL A 70 4.33 -8.28 2.05
CA VAL A 70 5.01 -7.82 0.84
C VAL A 70 4.05 -7.96 -0.32
N GLY A 71 3.87 -6.88 -1.05
CA GLY A 71 3.14 -6.84 -2.32
C GLY A 71 4.07 -6.53 -3.47
N CYS A 72 3.68 -6.90 -4.68
CA CYS A 72 4.42 -6.57 -5.88
C CYS A 72 3.46 -6.30 -7.04
N VAL A 73 3.78 -5.28 -7.83
CA VAL A 73 3.06 -4.93 -9.06
C VAL A 73 4.06 -4.91 -10.21
N LEU A 74 3.72 -5.64 -11.27
CA LEU A 74 4.48 -5.66 -12.51
C LEU A 74 3.82 -4.75 -13.53
N VAL A 75 4.61 -3.83 -14.06
CA VAL A 75 4.14 -2.76 -14.93
C VAL A 75 4.95 -2.76 -16.23
N ARG A 76 4.25 -2.62 -17.35
CA ARG A 76 4.86 -2.34 -18.66
C ARG A 76 4.08 -1.24 -19.32
N GLU A 77 4.78 -0.25 -19.86
CA GLU A 77 4.16 0.86 -20.59
C GLU A 77 3.01 1.53 -19.79
N LYS A 78 3.23 1.71 -18.47
CA LYS A 78 2.25 2.27 -17.52
C LYS A 78 0.95 1.45 -17.37
N ARG A 79 0.97 0.18 -17.77
CA ARG A 79 -0.13 -0.77 -17.58
C ARG A 79 0.29 -1.87 -16.63
N VAL A 80 -0.60 -2.21 -15.71
CA VAL A 80 -0.40 -3.32 -14.77
C VAL A 80 -0.55 -4.63 -15.54
N ILE A 81 0.53 -5.41 -15.62
CA ILE A 81 0.52 -6.77 -16.18
C ILE A 81 0.03 -7.77 -15.14
N SER A 82 0.53 -7.63 -13.91
CA SER A 82 0.26 -8.59 -12.84
C SER A 82 0.44 -7.93 -11.48
N THR A 83 -0.26 -8.46 -10.49
CA THR A 83 -0.16 -8.08 -9.08
C THR A 83 -0.05 -9.34 -8.23
N GLY A 84 0.68 -9.27 -7.12
CA GLY A 84 0.65 -10.34 -6.14
C GLY A 84 1.16 -9.91 -4.77
N TYR A 85 1.07 -10.83 -3.83
CA TYR A 85 1.59 -10.68 -2.48
C TYR A 85 2.18 -12.00 -1.97
N ASN A 86 3.04 -11.94 -0.96
CA ASN A 86 3.58 -13.14 -0.33
C ASN A 86 2.51 -13.86 0.50
N GLY A 87 2.47 -15.18 0.44
CA GLY A 87 1.58 -15.98 1.29
C GLY A 87 1.97 -17.45 1.32
N THR A 88 1.21 -18.23 2.10
CA THR A 88 1.35 -19.69 2.11
C THR A 88 0.86 -20.31 0.80
N PRO A 89 1.56 -21.34 0.28
CA PRO A 89 1.08 -22.12 -0.85
C PRO A 89 -0.31 -22.71 -0.62
N ARG A 90 -1.00 -23.04 -1.72
CA ARG A 90 -2.28 -23.74 -1.66
C ARG A 90 -2.10 -25.08 -0.95
N GLY A 91 -3.03 -25.42 -0.07
CA GLY A 91 -3.02 -26.67 0.70
C GLY A 91 -2.21 -26.62 2.00
N LEU A 92 -1.61 -25.48 2.34
CA LEU A 92 -0.98 -25.25 3.64
C LEU A 92 -1.78 -24.26 4.48
N THR A 93 -1.83 -24.49 5.78
CA THR A 93 -2.47 -23.58 6.75
C THR A 93 -1.85 -22.20 6.65
N ASN A 94 -2.70 -21.16 6.57
CA ASN A 94 -2.24 -19.78 6.51
C ASN A 94 -1.42 -19.44 7.75
N CYS A 95 -0.46 -18.50 7.63
CA CYS A 95 0.31 -18.13 8.81
C CYS A 95 -0.56 -17.54 9.93
N ASN A 96 -1.66 -16.88 9.58
CA ASN A 96 -2.63 -16.33 10.54
C ASN A 96 -3.48 -17.41 11.25
N ASP A 97 -3.55 -18.63 10.71
CA ASP A 97 -4.44 -19.71 11.20
C ASP A 97 -3.67 -20.83 11.93
N GLY A 98 -2.43 -20.58 12.37
CA GLY A 98 -1.60 -21.59 13.05
C GLY A 98 -0.16 -21.71 12.54
N GLY A 99 0.19 -20.91 11.52
CA GLY A 99 1.59 -20.72 11.12
C GLY A 99 2.07 -21.67 10.04
N CYS A 100 2.83 -21.15 9.07
CA CYS A 100 3.69 -22.00 8.24
C CYS A 100 4.97 -22.35 9.00
N SER A 101 5.60 -23.48 8.68
CA SER A 101 6.84 -23.93 9.34
C SER A 101 7.95 -22.87 9.31
N ARG A 102 7.99 -22.01 8.29
CA ARG A 102 8.94 -20.88 8.20
C ARG A 102 8.68 -19.77 9.22
N CYS A 103 7.42 -19.43 9.45
CA CYS A 103 7.05 -18.38 10.40
C CYS A 103 7.20 -18.88 11.84
N ASN A 104 6.81 -20.14 12.09
CA ASN A 104 6.75 -20.70 13.44
C ASN A 104 8.08 -21.28 13.95
N ASN A 105 9.00 -21.72 13.08
CA ASN A 105 10.19 -22.47 13.56
C ASN A 105 11.36 -21.63 14.11
N GLY A 106 11.28 -20.30 14.21
CA GLY A 106 12.33 -19.45 14.81
C GLY A 106 13.73 -19.47 14.17
N ARG A 107 14.07 -20.49 13.38
CA ARG A 107 15.34 -20.68 12.70
C ARG A 107 15.34 -19.90 11.39
N ARG A 108 16.45 -19.23 11.12
CA ARG A 108 16.73 -18.57 9.83
C ARG A 108 16.76 -19.68 8.77
N PHE A 109 15.66 -19.85 8.05
CA PHE A 109 15.55 -20.87 7.02
C PHE A 109 16.56 -20.53 5.90
N ILE A 110 17.64 -21.31 5.78
CA ILE A 110 18.58 -21.25 4.66
C ILE A 110 17.95 -22.08 3.52
N GLY A 111 16.79 -21.64 3.05
CA GLY A 111 16.06 -22.28 1.95
C GLY A 111 15.97 -21.30 0.79
N ARG A 112 16.32 -21.75 -0.42
CA ARG A 112 16.13 -20.98 -1.64
C ARG A 112 14.64 -20.68 -1.80
N TRP A 113 14.33 -19.39 -1.81
CA TRP A 113 13.02 -18.79 -2.04
C TRP A 113 12.25 -19.49 -3.16
N ARG A 114 11.17 -20.22 -2.85
CA ARG A 114 10.32 -20.82 -3.90
C ARG A 114 8.87 -20.33 -3.94
N GLU A 115 8.40 -19.62 -2.91
CA GLU A 115 6.95 -19.36 -2.77
C GLU A 115 6.55 -17.88 -2.87
N ALA A 116 7.46 -16.93 -2.54
CA ALA A 116 7.35 -15.56 -3.08
C ALA A 116 7.78 -15.49 -4.56
N GLN A 117 8.30 -16.61 -5.09
CA GLN A 117 8.87 -16.75 -6.42
C GLN A 117 7.80 -16.73 -7.52
N ALA A 118 6.52 -16.96 -7.21
CA ALA A 118 5.46 -16.88 -8.23
C ALA A 118 5.30 -15.47 -8.82
N ILE A 119 5.61 -14.42 -8.04
CA ILE A 119 5.51 -13.04 -8.53
C ILE A 119 6.83 -12.62 -9.20
N PHE A 120 7.97 -12.95 -8.58
CA PHE A 120 9.30 -12.63 -9.11
C PHE A 120 9.65 -13.38 -10.41
N ALA A 121 9.25 -14.65 -10.55
CA ALA A 121 9.60 -15.47 -11.73
C ALA A 121 8.92 -15.01 -13.03
N SER A 122 7.80 -14.26 -12.94
CA SER A 122 7.19 -13.64 -14.12
C SER A 122 7.88 -12.34 -14.55
N ALA A 123 8.58 -11.67 -13.64
CA ALA A 123 9.27 -10.40 -13.91
C ALA A 123 10.57 -10.60 -14.69
N THR A 124 11.35 -11.62 -14.35
CA THR A 124 12.65 -11.91 -14.99
C THR A 124 12.53 -12.54 -16.39
N GLY A 125 11.35 -13.05 -16.77
CA GLY A 125 11.09 -13.59 -18.11
C GLY A 125 10.58 -12.57 -19.14
N LEU A 126 10.21 -11.35 -18.70
CA LEU A 126 9.65 -10.31 -19.55
C LEU A 126 10.64 -9.13 -19.61
N LEU A 127 11.49 -9.11 -20.64
CA LEU A 127 12.61 -8.18 -20.89
C LEU A 127 12.28 -6.66 -20.91
N ALA A 128 11.12 -6.20 -20.42
CA ALA A 128 10.72 -4.79 -20.40
C ALA A 128 9.70 -4.44 -19.30
N THR A 129 9.76 -5.10 -18.13
CA THR A 129 8.76 -4.93 -17.06
C THR A 129 9.40 -4.35 -15.80
N THR A 130 8.82 -3.27 -15.26
CA THR A 130 9.23 -2.67 -13.98
C THR A 130 8.44 -3.31 -12.84
N ALA A 131 9.11 -3.67 -11.75
CA ALA A 131 8.49 -4.22 -10.55
C ALA A 131 8.48 -3.18 -9.42
N PHE A 132 7.32 -2.98 -8.79
CA PHE A 132 7.14 -2.10 -7.63
C PHE A 132 6.90 -2.95 -6.39
N ILE A 133 7.77 -2.83 -5.37
CA ILE A 133 7.75 -3.66 -4.16
C ILE A 133 7.95 -2.77 -2.93
N PRO A 134 6.97 -2.65 -2.03
CA PRO A 134 7.14 -1.94 -0.78
C PRO A 134 8.16 -2.64 0.12
N ASP A 135 9.01 -1.85 0.78
CA ASP A 135 9.95 -2.31 1.79
C ASP A 135 10.90 -3.44 1.34
N PHE A 136 11.25 -3.46 0.05
CA PHE A 136 12.30 -4.36 -0.45
C PHE A 136 13.66 -3.89 0.05
N VAL A 137 14.07 -4.40 1.21
CA VAL A 137 15.47 -4.39 1.63
C VAL A 137 16.16 -5.51 0.86
N ASP A 138 16.99 -5.15 -0.11
CA ASP A 138 17.84 -6.10 -0.83
C ASP A 138 18.67 -6.88 0.20
N PRO A 139 18.54 -8.22 0.29
CA PRO A 139 19.33 -9.02 1.22
C PRO A 139 20.84 -9.06 0.90
N VAL A 140 21.30 -8.36 -0.16
CA VAL A 140 22.70 -8.36 -0.65
C VAL A 140 23.42 -7.02 -0.39
N ARG A 141 22.85 -6.08 0.38
CA ARG A 141 23.61 -4.94 0.94
C ARG A 141 23.75 -5.03 2.45
#